data_AF-A0A931UWD4-F1
#
_entry.id   AF-A0A931UWD4-F1
#
_cell.length_a   1.000
_cell.length_b   1.000
_cell.length_c   1.000
_cell.angle_alpha   90.00
_cell.angle_beta   90.00
_cell.angle_gamma   90.00
#
_symmetry.space_group_name_H-M   'P 1'
#
loop_
_entity.id
_entity.type
_entity.pdbx_description
1 polymer ?
#
loop_
_entity_poly.entity_id
_entity_poly.type
_entity_poly.pdbx_seq_one_letter_code
_entity_poly.pdbx_strand_id
1 'polypeptide(L)'
;MTIFDSGLFELPYVQEKTLRALEDAARFVDLANEPDTTKWYAKRLRELASPAVTHLVAAVAHVYQAGADAVRAEHVDAILKGGTFALARWSKEFKIVDSVRVAFAPFAPARTDEEIDEKAEAVPEALISAEEAHALDLRLEVCGAMARAMLHQDLPDVCKRILCWLVMDLTRSSFADVVVVSRKFLPGDIDRTAEETAAAYRALYERGLIERVDGVPNLRDDAIALRLVAAGLNGSKHPAPFREETFGYPGARIAGKRTTGNELWVYPNQALAKASERWLATDAELLSLREAMQRALGEDRAYVETVQRGSTERGSVLRVRVRFPYEADEAVLQAELEAVADAWLRALVVRTR
;
A
#
# COMPACT_ATOMS: atom_id res chain seq x y z
N MET A 1 11.61 1.88 -3.58
CA MET A 1 11.33 0.42 -3.55
C MET A 1 9.86 0.29 -3.22
N THR A 2 9.03 -0.18 -4.15
CA THR A 2 7.62 -0.42 -3.81
C THR A 2 7.48 -1.74 -3.07
N ILE A 3 6.43 -1.91 -2.27
CA ILE A 3 6.13 -3.16 -1.56
C ILE A 3 5.95 -4.34 -2.55
N PHE A 4 5.67 -4.04 -3.82
CA PHE A 4 5.61 -5.05 -4.89
C PHE A 4 6.99 -5.52 -5.37
N ASP A 5 8.06 -4.75 -5.13
CA ASP A 5 9.44 -5.10 -5.47
C ASP A 5 10.16 -5.84 -4.32
N SER A 6 9.53 -6.00 -3.15
CA SER A 6 10.19 -6.53 -1.95
C SER A 6 10.12 -8.06 -1.81
N GLY A 7 9.71 -8.79 -2.86
CA GLY A 7 9.51 -10.24 -2.81
C GLY A 7 8.29 -10.71 -1.98
N LEU A 8 7.57 -9.80 -1.33
CA LEU A 8 6.41 -10.08 -0.46
C LEU A 8 5.18 -10.61 -1.20
N PHE A 9 5.15 -10.48 -2.53
CA PHE A 9 4.07 -10.97 -3.41
C PHE A 9 4.56 -12.00 -4.43
N GLU A 10 5.72 -12.63 -4.21
CA GLU A 10 6.12 -13.78 -5.01
C GLU A 10 5.09 -14.91 -4.82
N LEU A 11 4.65 -15.52 -5.92
CA LEU A 11 3.65 -16.58 -5.91
C LEU A 11 3.95 -17.69 -4.87
N PRO A 12 5.20 -18.16 -4.70
CA PRO A 12 5.56 -19.12 -3.64
C PRO A 12 5.29 -18.61 -2.21
N TYR A 13 5.53 -17.33 -1.94
CA TYR A 13 5.26 -16.74 -0.62
C TYR A 13 3.76 -16.66 -0.34
N VAL A 14 2.97 -16.20 -1.32
CA VAL A 14 1.51 -16.13 -1.20
C VAL A 14 0.92 -17.54 -1.03
N GLN A 15 1.42 -18.52 -1.78
CA GLN A 15 1.09 -19.94 -1.65
C GLN A 15 1.35 -20.44 -0.23
N GLU A 16 2.56 -20.24 0.29
CA GLU A 16 2.93 -20.67 1.65
C GLU A 16 2.04 -20.04 2.72
N LYS A 17 1.81 -18.73 2.66
CA LYS A 17 1.05 -18.01 3.71
C LYS A 17 -0.44 -18.33 3.67
N THR A 18 -1.03 -18.45 2.49
CA THR A 18 -2.45 -18.83 2.36
C THR A 18 -2.70 -20.26 2.83
N LEU A 19 -1.81 -21.20 2.49
CA LEU A 19 -1.89 -22.58 2.99
C LEU A 19 -1.72 -22.64 4.51
N ARG A 20 -0.75 -21.91 5.06
CA ARG A 20 -0.52 -21.86 6.51
C ARG A 20 -1.70 -21.27 7.28
N ALA A 21 -2.35 -20.23 6.75
CA ALA A 21 -3.56 -19.69 7.35
C ALA A 21 -4.70 -20.72 7.38
N LEU A 22 -4.83 -21.54 6.32
CA LEU A 22 -5.81 -22.63 6.28
C LEU A 22 -5.46 -23.75 7.27
N GLU A 23 -4.17 -24.08 7.43
CA GLU A 23 -3.70 -25.01 8.47
C GLU A 23 -4.08 -24.52 9.88
N ASP A 24 -3.84 -23.25 10.18
CA ASP A 24 -4.18 -22.66 11.49
C ASP A 24 -5.69 -22.64 11.72
N ALA A 25 -6.49 -22.37 10.69
CA ALA A 25 -7.94 -22.48 10.77
C ALA A 25 -8.42 -23.92 11.02
N ALA A 26 -7.76 -24.91 10.41
CA ALA A 26 -8.06 -26.33 10.63
C ALA A 26 -7.66 -26.81 12.04
N ARG A 27 -6.63 -26.23 12.67
CA ARG A 27 -6.24 -26.53 14.05
C ARG A 27 -7.31 -26.15 15.08
N PHE A 28 -8.10 -25.11 14.82
CA PHE A 28 -9.25 -24.82 15.68
C PHE A 28 -10.29 -25.94 15.64
N VAL A 29 -10.42 -26.65 14.52
CA VAL A 29 -11.28 -27.82 14.40
C VAL A 29 -10.70 -29.00 15.18
N ASP A 30 -9.37 -29.21 15.12
CA ASP A 30 -8.70 -30.25 15.91
C ASP A 30 -8.91 -30.02 17.40
N LEU A 31 -8.66 -28.80 17.88
CA LEU A 31 -8.89 -28.41 19.29
C LEU A 31 -10.35 -28.58 19.69
N ALA A 32 -11.31 -28.29 18.80
CA ALA A 32 -12.73 -28.54 19.04
C ALA A 32 -13.12 -30.02 19.07
N ASN A 33 -12.29 -30.89 18.51
CA ASN A 33 -12.47 -32.34 18.46
C ASN A 33 -11.73 -33.07 19.59
N GLU A 34 -10.86 -32.39 20.34
CA GLU A 34 -10.20 -32.96 21.51
C GLU A 34 -11.22 -33.37 22.58
N PRO A 35 -11.03 -34.54 23.23
CA PRO A 35 -11.95 -35.04 24.25
C PRO A 35 -12.02 -34.14 25.48
N ASP A 36 -10.95 -33.40 25.77
CA ASP A 36 -10.84 -32.52 26.95
C ASP A 36 -11.45 -31.13 26.71
N THR A 37 -11.84 -30.82 25.47
CA THR A 37 -12.46 -29.53 25.12
C THR A 37 -13.91 -29.49 25.54
N THR A 38 -14.24 -28.54 26.42
CA THR A 38 -15.62 -28.36 26.90
C THR A 38 -16.60 -28.05 25.75
N LYS A 39 -17.85 -28.53 25.86
CA LYS A 39 -18.85 -28.43 24.79
C LYS A 39 -19.11 -27.00 24.30
N TRP A 40 -19.10 -26.02 25.20
CA TRP A 40 -19.33 -24.62 24.84
C TRP A 40 -18.12 -24.03 24.09
N TYR A 41 -16.90 -24.38 24.50
CA TYR A 41 -15.68 -23.92 23.86
C TYR A 41 -15.48 -24.59 22.49
N ALA A 42 -15.77 -25.89 22.40
CA ALA A 42 -15.79 -26.62 21.12
C ALA A 42 -16.79 -25.99 20.12
N LYS A 43 -17.96 -25.54 20.59
CA LYS A 43 -18.93 -24.83 19.75
C LYS A 43 -18.35 -23.51 19.23
N ARG A 44 -17.73 -22.72 20.12
CA ARG A 44 -17.11 -21.42 19.77
C ARG A 44 -15.97 -21.58 18.77
N LEU A 45 -15.10 -22.57 18.97
CA LEU A 45 -14.00 -22.88 18.06
C LEU A 45 -14.50 -23.27 16.66
N ARG A 46 -15.57 -24.07 16.58
CA ARG A 46 -16.21 -24.40 15.28
C ARG A 46 -16.85 -23.19 14.61
N GLU A 47 -17.49 -22.30 15.38
CA GLU A 47 -18.04 -21.04 14.86
C GLU A 47 -16.96 -20.13 14.27
N LEU A 48 -15.76 -20.10 14.87
CA LEU A 48 -14.62 -19.34 14.35
C LEU A 48 -13.96 -20.02 13.14
N ALA A 49 -13.81 -21.34 13.18
CA ALA A 49 -13.18 -22.11 12.11
C ALA A 49 -14.05 -22.16 10.83
N SER A 50 -15.37 -22.22 10.96
CA SER A 50 -16.31 -22.37 9.84
C SER A 50 -16.14 -21.32 8.73
N PRO A 51 -16.23 -20.02 9.01
CA PRO A 51 -15.99 -19.00 7.99
C PRO A 51 -14.53 -19.02 7.53
N ALA A 52 -13.55 -19.19 8.42
CA ALA A 52 -12.13 -19.18 8.05
C ALA A 52 -11.80 -20.28 7.03
N VAL A 53 -12.14 -21.54 7.32
CA VAL A 53 -11.91 -22.69 6.42
C VAL A 53 -12.67 -22.50 5.10
N THR A 54 -13.94 -22.08 5.13
CA THR A 54 -14.75 -21.92 3.92
C THR A 54 -14.12 -20.92 2.93
N HIS A 55 -13.61 -19.79 3.43
CA HIS A 55 -12.99 -18.78 2.56
C HIS A 55 -11.56 -19.16 2.17
N LEU A 56 -10.79 -19.72 3.10
CA LEU A 56 -9.38 -20.06 2.86
C LEU A 56 -9.21 -21.26 1.94
N VAL A 57 -10.11 -22.25 1.94
CA VAL A 57 -10.10 -23.34 0.95
C VAL A 57 -10.21 -22.77 -0.47
N ALA A 58 -11.09 -21.80 -0.70
CA ALA A 58 -11.23 -21.15 -2.00
C ALA A 58 -9.99 -20.34 -2.39
N ALA A 59 -9.42 -19.59 -1.44
CA ALA A 59 -8.19 -18.83 -1.67
C ALA A 59 -7.01 -19.76 -2.01
N VAL A 60 -6.81 -20.83 -1.25
CA VAL A 60 -5.74 -21.81 -1.48
C VAL A 60 -5.94 -22.52 -2.82
N ALA A 61 -7.16 -23.00 -3.11
CA ALA A 61 -7.46 -23.65 -4.39
C ALA A 61 -7.18 -22.73 -5.60
N HIS A 62 -7.48 -21.44 -5.48
CA HIS A 62 -7.19 -20.46 -6.52
C HIS A 62 -5.69 -20.24 -6.71
N VAL A 63 -4.96 -19.98 -5.63
CA VAL A 63 -3.52 -19.66 -5.67
C VAL A 63 -2.66 -20.87 -6.10
N TYR A 64 -3.12 -22.09 -5.81
CA TYR A 64 -2.47 -23.33 -6.26
C TYR A 64 -3.05 -23.90 -7.57
N GLN A 65 -4.03 -23.22 -8.19
CA GLN A 65 -4.67 -23.66 -9.44
C GLN A 65 -5.25 -25.10 -9.35
N ALA A 66 -5.82 -25.46 -8.20
CA ALA A 66 -6.34 -26.80 -7.88
C ALA A 66 -7.65 -27.17 -8.62
N GLY A 67 -8.22 -26.25 -9.39
CA GLY A 67 -9.48 -26.44 -10.12
C GLY A 67 -10.73 -26.20 -9.28
N ALA A 68 -11.89 -26.07 -9.95
CA ALA A 68 -13.16 -25.75 -9.30
C ALA A 68 -13.71 -26.89 -8.42
N ASP A 69 -13.25 -28.13 -8.63
CA ASP A 69 -13.65 -29.27 -7.81
C ASP A 69 -13.10 -29.19 -6.39
N ALA A 70 -11.96 -28.50 -6.18
CA ALA A 70 -11.33 -28.36 -4.87
C ALA A 70 -12.15 -27.54 -3.86
N VAL A 71 -13.11 -26.74 -4.32
CA VAL A 71 -13.92 -25.83 -3.49
C VAL A 71 -15.35 -26.31 -3.26
N ARG A 72 -15.67 -27.55 -3.65
CA ARG A 72 -17.01 -28.11 -3.41
C ARG A 72 -17.29 -28.22 -1.91
N ALA A 73 -18.56 -28.03 -1.55
CA ALA A 73 -19.02 -28.06 -0.16
C ALA A 73 -18.63 -29.37 0.57
N GLU A 74 -18.63 -30.49 -0.14
CA GLU A 74 -18.21 -31.80 0.39
C GLU A 74 -16.77 -31.83 0.94
N HIS A 75 -15.84 -31.10 0.30
CA HIS A 75 -14.46 -31.01 0.76
C HIS A 75 -14.30 -30.03 1.93
N VAL A 76 -15.01 -28.91 1.89
CA VAL A 76 -15.04 -27.93 2.99
C VAL A 76 -15.61 -28.56 4.25
N ASP A 77 -16.73 -29.28 4.12
CA ASP A 77 -17.37 -30.01 5.22
C ASP A 77 -16.47 -31.11 5.80
N ALA A 78 -15.69 -31.77 4.96
CA ALA A 78 -14.72 -32.76 5.41
C ALA A 78 -13.64 -32.12 6.30
N ILE A 79 -13.13 -30.94 5.95
CA ILE A 79 -12.14 -30.20 6.75
C ILE A 79 -12.78 -29.68 8.05
N LEU A 80 -14.01 -29.16 8.00
CA LEU A 80 -14.73 -28.70 9.18
C LEU A 80 -15.07 -29.80 10.19
N LYS A 81 -15.07 -31.06 9.74
CA LYS A 81 -15.28 -32.23 10.61
C LYS A 81 -13.96 -32.86 11.06
N GLY A 82 -13.00 -32.98 10.15
CA GLY A 82 -11.77 -33.76 10.34
C GLY A 82 -10.49 -32.94 10.55
N GLY A 83 -10.59 -31.61 10.61
CA GLY A 83 -9.49 -30.70 10.92
C GLY A 83 -8.26 -30.90 10.03
N THR A 84 -7.06 -30.87 10.61
CA THR A 84 -5.80 -30.93 9.84
C THR A 84 -5.61 -32.26 9.10
N PHE A 85 -6.17 -33.37 9.60
CA PHE A 85 -6.15 -34.66 8.90
C PHE A 85 -6.96 -34.63 7.59
N ALA A 86 -8.15 -34.06 7.63
CA ALA A 86 -8.97 -33.90 6.44
C ALA A 86 -8.36 -32.88 5.46
N LEU A 87 -7.73 -31.82 5.99
CA LEU A 87 -6.97 -30.86 5.19
C LEU A 87 -5.79 -31.55 4.47
N ALA A 88 -5.01 -32.38 5.15
CA ALA A 88 -3.88 -33.09 4.54
C ALA A 88 -4.33 -34.03 3.40
N ARG A 89 -5.48 -34.70 3.58
CA ARG A 89 -6.08 -35.54 2.54
C ARG A 89 -6.52 -34.70 1.33
N TRP A 90 -7.17 -33.56 1.58
CA TRP A 90 -7.58 -32.61 0.53
C TRP A 90 -6.37 -32.07 -0.23
N SER A 91 -5.33 -31.61 0.47
CA SER A 91 -4.10 -31.10 -0.17
C SER A 91 -3.43 -32.16 -1.05
N LYS A 92 -3.40 -33.42 -0.60
CA LYS A 92 -2.88 -34.55 -1.38
C LYS A 92 -3.70 -34.81 -2.64
N GLU A 93 -5.03 -34.80 -2.53
CA GLU A 93 -5.96 -35.05 -3.63
C GLU A 93 -5.79 -34.02 -4.76
N PHE A 94 -5.63 -32.74 -4.39
CA PHE A 94 -5.52 -31.64 -5.34
C PHE A 94 -4.09 -31.21 -5.67
N LYS A 95 -3.09 -32.03 -5.30
CA LYS A 95 -1.65 -31.81 -5.57
C LYS A 95 -1.13 -30.45 -5.03
N ILE A 96 -1.70 -29.98 -3.93
CA ILE A 96 -1.22 -28.83 -3.17
C ILE A 96 -0.04 -29.31 -2.32
N VAL A 97 1.12 -28.68 -2.49
CA VAL A 97 2.43 -29.20 -2.04
C VAL A 97 2.47 -29.51 -0.53
N ASP A 98 3.12 -30.64 -0.23
CA ASP A 98 3.56 -31.20 1.06
C ASP A 98 2.49 -31.71 2.05
N SER A 99 1.71 -32.72 1.62
CA SER A 99 0.78 -33.46 2.48
C SER A 99 1.42 -34.08 3.73
N VAL A 100 2.74 -34.28 3.73
CA VAL A 100 3.48 -34.84 4.88
C VAL A 100 3.73 -33.75 5.92
N ARG A 101 4.06 -32.51 5.51
CA ARG A 101 4.16 -31.38 6.45
C ARG A 101 2.83 -31.07 7.14
N VAL A 102 1.71 -31.14 6.42
CA VAL A 102 0.37 -30.90 6.98
C VAL A 102 -0.06 -32.04 7.92
N ALA A 103 0.17 -33.31 7.54
CA ALA A 103 -0.23 -34.47 8.33
C ALA A 103 0.64 -34.71 9.59
N PHE A 104 1.91 -34.28 9.56
CA PHE A 104 2.86 -34.50 10.66
C PHE A 104 3.28 -33.20 11.38
N ALA A 105 2.75 -32.03 11.03
CA ALA A 105 2.90 -30.81 11.84
C ALA A 105 2.45 -30.98 13.32
N PRO A 106 1.45 -31.81 13.67
CA PRO A 106 1.12 -32.12 15.07
C PRO A 106 2.17 -33.01 15.77
N PHE A 107 3.04 -33.67 15.00
CA PHE A 107 4.05 -34.63 15.47
C PHE A 107 5.49 -34.18 15.22
N ALA A 108 5.69 -32.96 14.69
CA ALA A 108 7.00 -32.34 14.68
C ALA A 108 7.50 -32.33 16.14
N PRO A 109 8.77 -32.68 16.41
CA PRO A 109 9.28 -32.68 17.78
C PRO A 109 8.92 -31.35 18.39
N ALA A 110 8.25 -31.39 19.54
CA ALA A 110 7.97 -30.20 20.32
C ALA A 110 9.28 -29.41 20.35
N ARG A 111 9.22 -28.13 19.94
CA ARG A 111 10.35 -27.23 20.14
C ARG A 111 10.81 -27.43 21.58
N THR A 112 12.10 -27.64 21.79
CA THR A 112 12.60 -27.84 23.14
C THR A 112 12.20 -26.63 23.98
N ASP A 113 11.96 -26.82 25.28
CA ASP A 113 11.60 -25.72 26.16
C ASP A 113 12.62 -24.56 26.06
N GLU A 114 13.89 -24.87 25.75
CA GLU A 114 14.93 -23.88 25.43
C GLU A 114 14.71 -23.11 24.11
N GLU A 115 14.21 -23.75 23.04
CA GLU A 115 13.87 -23.06 21.77
C GLU A 115 12.56 -22.26 21.88
N ILE A 116 11.67 -22.71 22.78
CA ILE A 116 10.45 -21.98 23.16
C ILE A 116 10.84 -20.78 24.01
N ASP A 117 11.73 -20.90 24.99
CA ASP A 117 12.18 -19.80 25.85
C ASP A 117 13.08 -18.80 25.11
N GLU A 118 13.94 -19.23 24.17
CA GLU A 118 14.75 -18.30 23.34
C GLU A 118 13.91 -17.49 22.34
N LYS A 119 12.75 -18.01 21.91
CA LYS A 119 11.83 -17.32 20.97
C LYS A 119 10.56 -16.81 21.63
N ALA A 120 10.28 -17.20 22.86
CA ALA A 120 9.38 -16.51 23.76
C ALA A 120 10.13 -15.29 24.27
N GLU A 121 10.22 -14.26 23.42
CA GLU A 121 9.82 -12.98 23.97
C GLU A 121 8.45 -13.26 24.60
N ALA A 122 8.42 -13.30 25.93
CA ALA A 122 7.19 -13.23 26.67
C ALA A 122 6.53 -11.95 26.16
N VAL A 123 5.71 -12.06 25.11
CA VAL A 123 4.73 -11.05 24.77
C VAL A 123 3.86 -11.10 25.99
N PRO A 124 3.99 -10.13 26.94
CA PRO A 124 3.06 -10.10 28.04
C PRO A 124 1.69 -10.17 27.38
N GLU A 125 0.86 -11.11 27.82
CA GLU A 125 -0.52 -11.23 27.37
C GLU A 125 -1.13 -9.87 27.67
N ALA A 126 -1.06 -8.97 26.68
CA ALA A 126 -1.44 -7.60 26.87
C ALA A 126 -2.92 -7.74 27.14
N LEU A 127 -3.33 -7.34 28.35
CA LEU A 127 -4.74 -7.25 28.69
C LEU A 127 -5.31 -6.21 27.74
N ILE A 128 -5.74 -6.68 26.56
CA ILE A 128 -6.41 -5.87 25.56
C ILE A 128 -7.66 -5.36 26.28
N SER A 129 -7.76 -4.05 26.43
CA SER A 129 -8.93 -3.44 27.03
C SER A 129 -10.18 -3.83 26.25
N ALA A 130 -11.35 -3.83 26.89
CA ALA A 130 -12.61 -4.11 26.20
C ALA A 130 -12.85 -3.15 25.01
N GLU A 131 -12.33 -1.93 25.09
CA GLU A 131 -12.37 -0.93 24.01
C GLU A 131 -11.48 -1.32 22.83
N GLU A 132 -10.25 -1.77 23.09
CA GLU A 132 -9.33 -2.24 22.05
C GLU A 132 -9.83 -3.54 21.39
N ALA A 133 -10.43 -4.45 22.16
CA ALA A 133 -11.06 -5.65 21.64
C ALA A 133 -12.24 -5.31 20.73
N HIS A 134 -13.11 -4.38 21.16
CA HIS A 134 -14.22 -3.91 20.35
C HIS A 134 -13.76 -3.20 19.07
N ALA A 135 -12.70 -2.39 19.14
CA ALA A 135 -12.11 -1.73 17.99
C ALA A 135 -11.52 -2.74 16.99
N LEU A 136 -10.92 -3.82 17.48
CA LEU A 136 -10.40 -4.90 16.64
C LEU A 136 -11.54 -5.66 15.95
N ASP A 137 -12.61 -6.00 16.67
CA ASP A 137 -13.79 -6.67 16.09
C ASP A 137 -14.42 -5.82 14.99
N LEU A 138 -14.65 -4.53 15.26
CA LEU A 138 -15.18 -3.59 14.27
C LEU A 138 -14.28 -3.51 13.04
N ARG A 139 -12.95 -3.44 13.24
CA ARG A 139 -11.99 -3.42 12.14
C ARG A 139 -12.08 -4.67 11.27
N LEU A 140 -12.17 -5.85 11.88
CA LEU A 140 -12.29 -7.12 11.16
C LEU A 140 -13.58 -7.17 10.33
N GLU A 141 -14.70 -6.70 10.90
CA GLU A 141 -15.98 -6.63 10.19
C GLU A 141 -15.94 -5.67 8.99
N VAL A 142 -15.34 -4.49 9.17
CA VAL A 142 -15.12 -3.49 8.11
C VAL A 142 -14.22 -4.07 7.01
N CYS A 143 -13.10 -4.69 7.36
CA CYS A 143 -12.21 -5.35 6.40
C CYS A 143 -12.95 -6.44 5.61
N GLY A 144 -13.75 -7.27 6.28
CA GLY A 144 -14.56 -8.30 5.64
C GLY A 144 -15.64 -7.73 4.70
N ALA A 145 -16.27 -6.63 5.08
CA ALA A 145 -17.25 -5.93 4.23
C ALA A 145 -16.58 -5.36 2.96
N MET A 146 -15.43 -4.72 3.10
CA MET A 146 -14.67 -4.19 1.96
C MET A 146 -14.15 -5.29 1.04
N ALA A 147 -13.69 -6.41 1.60
CA ALA A 147 -13.30 -7.57 0.81
C ALA A 147 -14.46 -8.10 -0.04
N ARG A 148 -15.66 -8.24 0.53
CA ARG A 148 -16.87 -8.59 -0.21
C ARG A 148 -17.23 -7.55 -1.28
N ALA A 149 -17.12 -6.26 -0.95
CA ALA A 149 -17.36 -5.17 -1.88
C ALA A 149 -16.47 -5.28 -3.14
N MET A 150 -15.20 -5.65 -2.96
CA MET A 150 -14.24 -5.84 -4.05
C MET A 150 -14.51 -7.08 -4.92
N LEU A 151 -15.27 -8.06 -4.42
CA LEU A 151 -15.67 -9.24 -5.22
C LEU A 151 -16.82 -8.93 -6.20
N HIS A 152 -17.55 -7.82 -6.03
CA HIS A 152 -18.59 -7.44 -6.97
C HIS A 152 -18.01 -7.03 -8.33
N GLN A 153 -18.61 -7.54 -9.41
CA GLN A 153 -18.14 -7.27 -10.79
C GLN A 153 -18.33 -5.81 -11.20
N ASP A 154 -19.36 -5.15 -10.68
CA ASP A 154 -19.73 -3.78 -11.07
C ASP A 154 -18.85 -2.68 -10.43
N LEU A 155 -17.87 -3.06 -9.60
CA LEU A 155 -16.93 -2.10 -9.02
C LEU A 155 -15.73 -1.93 -9.95
N PRO A 156 -15.41 -0.71 -10.43
CA PRO A 156 -14.26 -0.49 -11.31
C PRO A 156 -12.94 -0.95 -10.68
N ASP A 157 -11.98 -1.39 -11.49
CA ASP A 157 -10.66 -1.85 -11.02
C ASP A 157 -9.94 -0.81 -10.15
N VAL A 158 -10.01 0.47 -10.54
CA VAL A 158 -9.42 1.58 -9.77
C VAL A 158 -10.06 1.70 -8.38
N CYS A 159 -11.37 1.53 -8.28
CA CYS A 159 -12.08 1.53 -6.99
C CYS A 159 -11.64 0.36 -6.11
N LYS A 160 -11.49 -0.84 -6.69
CA LYS A 160 -10.96 -2.02 -5.98
C LYS A 160 -9.54 -1.80 -5.47
N ARG A 161 -8.67 -1.17 -6.28
CA ARG A 161 -7.30 -0.82 -5.88
C ARG A 161 -7.27 0.16 -4.71
N ILE A 162 -8.11 1.21 -4.76
CA ILE A 162 -8.24 2.15 -3.64
C ILE A 162 -8.72 1.41 -2.38
N LEU A 163 -9.78 0.61 -2.46
CA LEU A 163 -10.27 -0.14 -1.30
C LEU A 163 -9.23 -1.12 -0.74
N CYS A 164 -8.51 -1.83 -1.60
CA CYS A 164 -7.44 -2.73 -1.18
C CYS A 164 -6.35 -1.98 -0.40
N TRP A 165 -5.93 -0.82 -0.93
CA TRP A 165 -4.96 0.04 -0.26
C TRP A 165 -5.48 0.54 1.10
N LEU A 166 -6.74 0.99 1.16
CA LEU A 166 -7.36 1.48 2.41
C LEU A 166 -7.52 0.38 3.45
N VAL A 167 -7.94 -0.83 3.06
CA VAL A 167 -8.07 -1.98 3.97
C VAL A 167 -6.71 -2.35 4.55
N MET A 168 -5.67 -2.38 3.71
CA MET A 168 -4.31 -2.62 4.17
C MET A 168 -3.88 -1.54 5.16
N ASP A 169 -4.12 -0.27 4.86
CA ASP A 169 -3.70 0.83 5.73
C ASP A 169 -4.51 0.89 7.03
N LEU A 170 -5.77 0.47 7.02
CA LEU A 170 -6.62 0.37 8.21
C LEU A 170 -6.02 -0.55 9.28
N THR A 171 -5.31 -1.61 8.87
CA THR A 171 -4.62 -2.51 9.82
C THR A 171 -3.54 -1.80 10.65
N ARG A 172 -3.03 -0.67 10.16
CA ARG A 172 -2.01 0.17 10.81
C ARG A 172 -2.60 1.45 11.39
N SER A 173 -3.90 1.68 11.22
CA SER A 173 -4.56 2.87 11.73
C SER A 173 -4.72 2.83 13.25
N SER A 174 -4.65 4.00 13.89
CA SER A 174 -5.06 4.17 15.29
C SER A 174 -6.58 4.14 15.47
N PHE A 175 -7.36 4.18 14.39
CA PHE A 175 -8.81 4.13 14.41
C PHE A 175 -9.31 2.74 13.97
N ALA A 176 -10.48 2.34 14.45
CA ALA A 176 -11.08 1.04 14.11
C ALA A 176 -11.49 0.96 12.63
N ASP A 177 -11.98 2.07 12.06
CA ASP A 177 -12.61 2.13 10.75
C ASP A 177 -12.19 3.35 9.89
N VAL A 178 -11.31 4.21 10.39
CA VAL A 178 -10.84 5.42 9.68
C VAL A 178 -9.39 5.23 9.23
N VAL A 179 -9.10 5.68 8.01
CA VAL A 179 -7.77 5.68 7.38
C VAL A 179 -7.39 7.11 7.00
N VAL A 180 -6.13 7.49 7.24
CA VAL A 180 -5.60 8.78 6.84
C VAL A 180 -4.77 8.62 5.57
N VAL A 181 -5.26 9.19 4.48
CA VAL A 181 -4.71 9.01 3.14
C VAL A 181 -3.99 10.27 2.69
N SER A 182 -2.79 10.16 2.13
CA SER A 182 -2.17 11.30 1.44
C SER A 182 -2.75 11.45 0.04
N ARG A 183 -3.39 12.60 -0.24
CA ARG A 183 -3.86 12.96 -1.57
C ARG A 183 -2.72 13.00 -2.58
N LYS A 184 -1.52 13.37 -2.10
CA LYS A 184 -0.30 13.48 -2.89
C LYS A 184 0.18 12.10 -3.40
N PHE A 185 0.22 11.10 -2.53
CA PHE A 185 0.85 9.80 -2.85
C PHE A 185 -0.13 8.72 -3.33
N LEU A 186 -1.42 8.83 -2.99
CA LEU A 186 -2.41 7.80 -3.31
C LEU A 186 -2.41 7.37 -4.79
N PRO A 187 -2.40 8.26 -5.80
CA PRO A 187 -2.36 7.84 -7.21
C PRO A 187 -1.13 6.98 -7.55
N GLY A 188 0.03 7.33 -7.00
CA GLY A 188 1.26 6.59 -7.19
C GLY A 188 1.19 5.20 -6.56
N ASP A 189 0.66 5.11 -5.34
CA ASP A 189 0.54 3.87 -4.57
C ASP A 189 -0.41 2.87 -5.22
N ILE A 190 -1.50 3.33 -5.84
CA ILE A 190 -2.45 2.47 -6.57
C ILE A 190 -2.10 2.27 -8.05
N ASP A 191 -1.02 2.90 -8.51
CA ASP A 191 -0.54 2.93 -9.89
C ASP A 191 -1.58 3.43 -10.91
N ARG A 192 -2.16 4.60 -10.63
CA ARG A 192 -3.15 5.27 -11.49
C ARG A 192 -2.85 6.76 -11.63
N THR A 193 -3.52 7.40 -12.58
CA THR A 193 -3.45 8.86 -12.77
C THR A 193 -4.24 9.59 -11.67
N ALA A 194 -3.99 10.89 -11.53
CA ALA A 194 -4.73 11.72 -10.58
C ALA A 194 -6.22 11.77 -10.93
N GLU A 195 -6.54 11.84 -12.22
CA GLU A 195 -7.88 11.90 -12.79
C GLU A 195 -8.65 10.60 -12.52
N GLU A 196 -8.03 9.44 -12.77
CA GLU A 196 -8.62 8.13 -12.45
C GLU A 196 -8.85 7.97 -10.95
N THR A 197 -7.90 8.43 -10.13
CA THR A 197 -8.00 8.38 -8.67
C THR A 197 -9.16 9.24 -8.16
N ALA A 198 -9.30 10.46 -8.69
CA ALA A 198 -10.39 11.38 -8.34
C ALA A 198 -11.77 10.81 -8.72
N ALA A 199 -11.88 10.23 -9.92
CA ALA A 199 -13.12 9.60 -10.39
C ALA A 199 -13.50 8.39 -9.53
N ALA A 200 -12.53 7.55 -9.17
CA ALA A 200 -12.76 6.39 -8.33
C ALA A 200 -13.08 6.77 -6.87
N TYR A 201 -12.44 7.81 -6.34
CA TYR A 201 -12.79 8.38 -5.04
C TYR A 201 -14.26 8.82 -4.99
N ARG A 202 -14.71 9.57 -6.00
CA ARG A 202 -16.13 9.96 -6.14
C ARG A 202 -17.04 8.74 -6.20
N ALA A 203 -16.73 7.76 -7.05
CA ALA A 203 -17.55 6.56 -7.20
C ALA A 203 -17.66 5.72 -5.91
N LEU A 204 -16.58 5.60 -5.13
CA LEU A 204 -16.60 4.92 -3.84
C LEU A 204 -17.46 5.67 -2.82
N TYR A 205 -17.36 7.00 -2.80
CA TYR A 205 -18.15 7.85 -1.92
C TYR A 205 -19.65 7.77 -2.26
N GLU A 206 -20.01 7.91 -3.54
CA GLU A 206 -21.41 7.84 -4.01
C GLU A 206 -22.05 6.47 -3.75
N ARG A 207 -21.25 5.40 -3.73
CA ARG A 207 -21.70 4.04 -3.37
C ARG A 207 -21.79 3.81 -1.86
N GLY A 208 -21.43 4.79 -1.04
CA GLY A 208 -21.45 4.69 0.42
C GLY A 208 -20.44 3.68 0.97
N LEU A 209 -19.35 3.41 0.24
CA LEU A 209 -18.27 2.53 0.70
C LEU A 209 -17.21 3.28 1.51
N ILE A 210 -17.13 4.60 1.29
CA ILE A 210 -16.27 5.49 2.06
C ILE A 210 -17.04 6.75 2.47
N GLU A 211 -16.69 7.29 3.62
CA GLU A 211 -17.16 8.59 4.11
C GLU A 211 -15.97 9.47 4.44
N ARG A 212 -16.11 10.78 4.24
CA ARG A 212 -15.13 11.74 4.74
C ARG A 212 -15.33 11.96 6.25
N VAL A 213 -14.23 11.99 6.99
CA VAL A 213 -14.22 12.27 8.43
C VAL A 213 -13.53 13.61 8.67
N ASP A 214 -14.29 14.57 9.19
CA ASP A 214 -13.74 15.86 9.62
C ASP A 214 -13.31 15.80 11.10
N GLY A 215 -12.41 16.70 11.51
CA GLY A 215 -12.01 16.82 12.92
C GLY A 215 -10.97 15.83 13.42
N VAL A 216 -10.32 15.07 12.52
CA VAL A 216 -9.15 14.25 12.90
C VAL A 216 -7.99 15.17 13.30
N PRO A 217 -7.45 15.05 14.53
CA PRO A 217 -6.39 15.94 15.02
C PRO A 217 -5.09 15.70 14.25
N ASN A 218 -4.30 16.77 14.06
CA ASN A 218 -2.99 16.74 13.39
C ASN A 218 -3.00 16.18 11.96
N LEU A 219 -4.13 16.32 11.25
CA LEU A 219 -4.20 15.94 9.84
C LEU A 219 -3.30 16.87 9.02
N ARG A 220 -2.38 16.28 8.22
CA ARG A 220 -1.52 17.04 7.30
C ARG A 220 -2.35 17.74 6.23
N ASP A 221 -1.85 18.86 5.72
CA ASP A 221 -2.53 19.62 4.66
C ASP A 221 -2.78 18.79 3.40
N ASP A 222 -1.90 17.85 3.05
CA ASP A 222 -2.05 16.98 1.89
C ASP A 222 -2.88 15.72 2.17
N ALA A 223 -3.41 15.54 3.37
CA ALA A 223 -4.10 14.32 3.78
C ALA A 223 -5.63 14.48 3.87
N ILE A 224 -6.34 13.36 3.72
CA ILE A 224 -7.78 13.22 3.94
C ILE A 224 -8.03 12.03 4.86
N ALA A 225 -8.96 12.18 5.80
CA ALA A 225 -9.42 11.08 6.63
C ALA A 225 -10.69 10.47 6.03
N LEU A 226 -10.64 9.16 5.79
CA LEU A 226 -11.72 8.40 5.18
C LEU A 226 -12.15 7.27 6.10
N ARG A 227 -13.44 7.19 6.43
CA ARG A 227 -14.05 6.02 7.06
C ARG A 227 -14.38 5.00 5.99
N LEU A 228 -14.00 3.74 6.23
CA LEU A 228 -14.49 2.59 5.45
C LEU A 228 -15.85 2.16 6.02
N VAL A 229 -16.89 2.17 5.19
CA VAL A 229 -18.27 1.99 5.66
C VAL A 229 -18.77 0.58 5.39
N ALA A 230 -19.04 -0.15 6.46
CA ALA A 230 -19.84 -1.36 6.45
C ALA A 230 -21.31 -0.98 6.74
N ALA A 231 -22.18 -1.15 5.73
CA ALA A 231 -23.58 -0.77 5.83
C ALA A 231 -24.27 -1.44 7.02
N GLY A 232 -24.97 -0.65 7.84
CA GLY A 232 -25.66 -1.11 9.05
C GLY A 232 -24.77 -1.30 10.28
N LEU A 233 -23.44 -1.10 10.16
CA LEU A 233 -22.48 -1.27 11.25
C LEU A 233 -21.94 0.07 11.75
N ASN A 234 -21.25 0.82 10.88
CA ASN A 234 -20.49 2.01 11.27
C ASN A 234 -20.74 3.25 10.39
N GLY A 235 -21.71 3.19 9.48
CA GLY A 235 -22.09 4.34 8.65
C GLY A 235 -22.62 5.50 9.50
N SER A 236 -22.24 6.72 9.14
CA SER A 236 -22.74 7.91 9.84
C SER A 236 -24.23 8.12 9.56
N LYS A 237 -24.99 8.54 10.58
CA LYS A 237 -26.38 9.01 10.37
C LYS A 237 -26.44 10.27 9.50
N HIS A 238 -25.38 11.08 9.57
CA HIS A 238 -25.23 12.33 8.83
C HIS A 238 -23.81 12.36 8.23
N PRO A 239 -23.57 11.68 7.09
CA PRO A 239 -22.26 11.67 6.46
C PRO A 239 -21.90 13.08 5.99
N ALA A 240 -20.64 13.47 6.17
CA ALA A 240 -20.13 14.74 5.64
C ALA A 240 -20.26 14.73 4.12
N PRO A 241 -20.72 15.81 3.46
CA PRO A 241 -21.02 15.82 2.02
C PRO A 241 -19.77 15.57 1.18
N PHE A 242 -19.99 15.06 -0.05
CA PHE A 242 -18.91 14.88 -1.01
C PHE A 242 -18.17 16.21 -1.23
N ARG A 243 -16.84 16.13 -1.27
CA ARG A 243 -15.98 17.24 -1.66
C ARG A 243 -15.02 16.76 -2.72
N GLU A 244 -14.85 17.57 -3.76
CA GLU A 244 -13.84 17.30 -4.78
C GLU A 244 -12.44 17.50 -4.20
N GLU A 245 -11.56 16.53 -4.44
CA GLU A 245 -10.20 16.50 -3.92
C GLU A 245 -9.20 16.44 -5.08
N THR A 246 -8.16 17.27 -5.00
CA THR A 246 -7.04 17.21 -5.96
C THR A 246 -6.07 16.13 -5.52
N PHE A 247 -5.94 15.08 -6.34
CA PHE A 247 -5.00 13.99 -6.11
C PHE A 247 -3.70 14.17 -6.89
N GLY A 248 -2.63 13.58 -6.39
CA GLY A 248 -1.32 13.60 -7.01
C GLY A 248 -0.59 14.92 -6.83
N TYR A 249 0.49 15.08 -7.58
CA TYR A 249 1.26 16.31 -7.66
C TYR A 249 1.93 16.41 -9.03
N PRO A 250 2.25 17.62 -9.52
CA PRO A 250 2.93 17.80 -10.80
C PRO A 250 4.23 17.00 -10.88
N GLY A 251 4.43 16.31 -12.00
CA GLY A 251 5.62 15.50 -12.22
C GLY A 251 5.66 14.19 -11.46
N ALA A 252 4.62 13.79 -10.71
CA ALA A 252 4.55 12.45 -10.08
C ALA A 252 4.54 11.32 -11.11
N ARG A 253 3.91 11.59 -12.26
CA ARG A 253 3.98 10.78 -13.47
C ARG A 253 4.27 11.67 -14.65
N ILE A 254 5.07 11.17 -15.58
CA ILE A 254 5.44 11.84 -16.83
C ILE A 254 5.26 10.82 -17.95
N ALA A 255 4.49 11.18 -18.99
CA ALA A 255 4.09 10.26 -20.07
C ALA A 255 3.53 8.92 -19.54
N GLY A 256 2.74 8.96 -18.45
CA GLY A 256 2.15 7.79 -17.81
C GLY A 256 3.11 6.94 -16.95
N LYS A 257 4.40 7.28 -16.89
CA LYS A 257 5.42 6.53 -16.14
C LYS A 257 5.70 7.14 -14.77
N ARG A 258 6.11 6.30 -13.80
CA ARG A 258 6.51 6.76 -12.47
C ARG A 258 7.84 7.49 -12.53
N THR A 259 7.95 8.56 -11.75
CA THR A 259 9.16 9.38 -11.70
C THR A 259 9.93 9.22 -10.39
N THR A 260 11.24 9.36 -10.44
CA THR A 260 12.07 9.68 -9.27
C THR A 260 12.25 11.19 -9.15
N GLY A 261 12.53 11.70 -7.94
CA GLY A 261 12.87 13.10 -7.71
C GLY A 261 14.27 13.22 -7.15
N ASN A 262 15.18 13.79 -7.93
CA ASN A 262 16.59 13.98 -7.57
C ASN A 262 16.93 15.47 -7.51
N GLU A 263 17.96 15.80 -6.74
CA GLU A 263 18.54 17.15 -6.71
C GLU A 263 19.82 17.14 -7.54
N LEU A 264 19.79 17.81 -8.68
CA LEU A 264 20.93 17.93 -9.58
C LEU A 264 21.69 19.22 -9.31
N TRP A 265 23.02 19.13 -9.34
CA TRP A 265 23.93 20.21 -9.02
C TRP A 265 24.48 20.76 -10.32
N VAL A 266 23.88 21.85 -10.78
CA VAL A 266 24.16 22.47 -12.06
C VAL A 266 25.25 23.52 -11.88
N TYR A 267 26.39 23.32 -12.54
CA TYR A 267 27.54 24.21 -12.46
C TYR A 267 27.57 25.12 -13.69
N PRO A 268 27.42 26.45 -13.52
CA PRO A 268 27.64 27.37 -14.62
C PRO A 268 29.07 27.23 -15.16
N ASN A 269 29.22 27.36 -16.48
CA ASN A 269 30.51 27.30 -17.12
C ASN A 269 31.49 28.33 -16.52
N GLN A 270 32.78 27.98 -16.52
CA GLN A 270 33.87 28.77 -15.94
C GLN A 270 33.86 30.25 -16.38
N ALA A 271 33.46 30.55 -17.62
CA ALA A 271 33.33 31.92 -18.12
C ALA A 271 32.24 32.74 -17.40
N LEU A 272 31.22 32.08 -16.85
CA LEU A 272 30.07 32.67 -16.14
C LEU A 272 30.15 32.48 -14.63
N ALA A 273 31.08 31.66 -14.13
CA ALA A 273 31.21 31.36 -12.70
C ALA A 273 31.26 32.64 -11.83
N LYS A 274 32.12 33.61 -12.19
CA LYS A 274 32.21 34.90 -11.48
C LYS A 274 30.93 35.74 -11.55
N ALA A 275 30.20 35.66 -12.66
CA ALA A 275 28.93 36.37 -12.78
C ALA A 275 27.85 35.69 -11.91
N SER A 276 27.79 34.37 -11.92
CA SER A 276 26.90 33.60 -11.05
C SER A 276 27.19 33.82 -9.57
N GLU A 277 28.46 33.97 -9.18
CA GLU A 277 28.85 34.28 -7.79
C GLU A 277 28.34 35.64 -7.32
N ARG A 278 28.33 36.63 -8.21
CA ARG A 278 27.88 37.99 -7.91
C ARG A 278 26.38 38.20 -8.10
N TRP A 279 25.70 37.26 -8.75
CA TRP A 279 24.29 37.35 -9.07
C TRP A 279 23.42 37.17 -7.82
N LEU A 280 22.86 38.26 -7.31
CA LEU A 280 21.88 38.26 -6.22
C LEU A 280 20.50 37.88 -6.78
N ALA A 281 20.27 36.57 -6.90
CA ALA A 281 19.06 36.02 -7.50
C ALA A 281 17.80 36.46 -6.75
N THR A 282 16.87 37.05 -7.49
CA THR A 282 15.51 37.31 -7.01
C THR A 282 14.60 36.09 -7.25
N ASP A 283 13.51 35.97 -6.50
CA ASP A 283 12.53 34.89 -6.70
C ASP A 283 11.95 34.88 -8.13
N ALA A 284 11.75 36.06 -8.72
CA ALA A 284 11.27 36.20 -10.09
C ALA A 284 12.28 35.68 -11.12
N GLU A 285 13.57 35.90 -10.90
CA GLU A 285 14.63 35.39 -11.76
C GLU A 285 14.82 33.88 -11.62
N LEU A 286 14.75 33.35 -10.40
CA LEU A 286 14.78 31.89 -10.16
C LEU A 286 13.56 31.20 -10.79
N LEU A 287 12.38 31.83 -10.71
CA LEU A 287 11.18 31.33 -11.38
C LEU A 287 11.36 31.36 -12.92
N SER A 288 11.89 32.46 -13.47
CA SER A 288 12.17 32.57 -14.91
C SER A 288 13.17 31.50 -15.38
N LEU A 289 14.21 31.23 -14.59
CA LEU A 289 15.18 30.16 -14.86
C LEU A 289 14.53 28.78 -14.78
N ARG A 290 13.71 28.51 -13.75
CA ARG A 290 12.94 27.27 -13.63
C ARG A 290 12.06 27.03 -14.86
N GLU A 291 11.35 28.05 -15.33
CA GLU A 291 10.50 27.96 -16.52
C GLU A 291 11.31 27.74 -17.80
N ALA A 292 12.50 28.36 -17.92
CA ALA A 292 13.40 28.12 -19.03
C ALA A 292 13.91 26.66 -19.04
N MET A 293 14.29 26.14 -17.88
CA MET A 293 14.68 24.74 -17.70
C MET A 293 13.52 23.78 -18.01
N GLN A 294 12.32 24.05 -17.50
CA GLN A 294 11.13 23.24 -17.78
C GLN A 294 10.81 23.20 -19.28
N ARG A 295 10.88 24.35 -19.98
CA ARG A 295 10.64 24.42 -21.43
C ARG A 295 11.68 23.68 -22.24
N ALA A 296 12.94 23.71 -21.82
CA ALA A 296 14.02 23.03 -22.52
C ALA A 296 13.94 21.50 -22.39
N LEU A 297 13.62 21.00 -21.19
CA LEU A 297 13.46 19.56 -20.97
C LEU A 297 12.18 19.02 -21.61
N GLY A 298 11.11 19.81 -21.63
CA GLY A 298 9.79 19.41 -22.11
C GLY A 298 8.98 18.64 -21.07
N GLU A 299 7.66 18.80 -21.11
CA GLU A 299 6.73 18.26 -20.11
C GLU A 299 6.66 16.72 -20.11
N ASP A 300 7.00 16.09 -21.24
CA ASP A 300 6.99 14.64 -21.42
C ASP A 300 8.29 13.93 -20.98
N ARG A 301 9.32 14.68 -20.58
CA ARG A 301 10.62 14.11 -20.18
C ARG A 301 10.92 14.33 -18.71
N ALA A 302 10.70 15.54 -18.20
CA ALA A 302 11.04 15.89 -16.84
C ALA A 302 10.18 17.04 -16.31
N TYR A 303 10.05 17.12 -14.99
CA TYR A 303 9.38 18.19 -14.29
C TYR A 303 10.33 18.89 -13.32
N VAL A 304 10.57 20.17 -13.52
CA VAL A 304 11.45 20.99 -12.68
C VAL A 304 10.65 21.56 -11.52
N GLU A 305 10.84 20.99 -10.33
CA GLU A 305 10.13 21.41 -9.12
C GLU A 305 10.62 22.77 -8.65
N THR A 306 11.93 22.90 -8.44
CA THR A 306 12.54 24.11 -7.89
C THR A 306 13.93 24.33 -8.45
N VAL A 307 14.33 25.61 -8.49
CA VAL A 307 15.71 26.03 -8.74
C VAL A 307 16.10 26.92 -7.58
N GLN A 308 17.20 26.58 -6.91
CA GLN A 308 17.75 27.34 -5.80
C GLN A 308 19.21 27.63 -6.05
N ARG A 309 19.66 28.80 -5.62
CA ARG A 309 21.09 29.11 -5.59
C ARG A 309 21.72 28.44 -4.36
N GLY A 310 22.86 27.81 -4.56
CA GLY A 310 23.69 27.24 -3.52
C GLY A 310 25.15 27.64 -3.66
N SER A 311 25.96 27.19 -2.72
CA SER A 311 27.42 27.31 -2.76
C SER A 311 28.05 25.99 -2.35
N THR A 312 29.17 25.67 -2.98
CA THR A 312 30.00 24.50 -2.68
C THR A 312 31.45 24.95 -2.50
N GLU A 313 32.33 24.04 -2.09
CA GLU A 313 33.78 24.29 -2.10
C GLU A 313 34.30 24.66 -3.50
N ARG A 314 33.60 24.26 -4.56
CA ARG A 314 33.92 24.55 -5.96
C ARG A 314 33.32 25.87 -6.48
N GLY A 315 32.59 26.61 -5.63
CA GLY A 315 31.98 27.90 -5.98
C GLY A 315 30.45 27.88 -6.01
N SER A 316 29.86 28.88 -6.67
CA SER A 316 28.40 29.03 -6.80
C SER A 316 27.80 27.91 -7.66
N VAL A 317 26.71 27.31 -7.19
CA VAL A 317 26.00 26.23 -7.89
C VAL A 317 24.49 26.53 -7.95
N LEU A 318 23.81 25.92 -8.91
CA LEU A 318 22.36 25.87 -8.94
C LEU A 318 21.89 24.48 -8.52
N ARG A 319 21.13 24.41 -7.43
CA ARG A 319 20.48 23.20 -6.95
C ARG A 319 19.13 23.11 -7.63
N VAL A 320 18.99 22.16 -8.55
CA VAL A 320 17.77 21.97 -9.34
C VAL A 320 17.10 20.69 -8.87
N ARG A 321 15.92 20.81 -8.26
CA ARG A 321 15.11 19.64 -7.94
C ARG A 321 14.26 19.31 -9.15
N VAL A 322 14.47 18.12 -9.71
CA VAL A 322 13.82 17.67 -10.93
C VAL A 322 13.27 16.27 -10.75
N ARG A 323 12.13 16.00 -11.38
CA ARG A 323 11.53 14.69 -11.51
C ARG A 323 11.63 14.18 -12.92
N PHE A 324 11.93 12.90 -13.08
CA PHE A 324 12.04 12.26 -14.38
C PHE A 324 11.71 10.76 -14.26
N PRO A 325 11.27 10.10 -15.34
CA PRO A 325 11.04 8.65 -15.34
C PRO A 325 12.26 7.87 -14.86
N TYR A 326 12.05 6.76 -14.14
CA TYR A 326 13.13 5.96 -13.55
C TYR A 326 14.21 5.51 -14.54
N GLU A 327 13.83 5.32 -15.80
CA GLU A 327 14.71 4.89 -16.88
C GLU A 327 15.43 6.02 -17.60
N ALA A 328 15.19 7.29 -17.23
CA ALA A 328 15.86 8.41 -17.86
C ALA A 328 17.33 8.52 -17.41
N ASP A 329 18.20 8.95 -18.32
CA ASP A 329 19.61 9.17 -18.05
C ASP A 329 19.82 10.50 -17.33
N GLU A 330 20.16 10.42 -16.04
CA GLU A 330 20.39 11.57 -15.17
C GLU A 330 21.53 12.46 -15.68
N ALA A 331 22.58 11.88 -16.27
CA ALA A 331 23.73 12.65 -16.75
C ALA A 331 23.36 13.49 -17.99
N VAL A 332 22.50 12.94 -18.86
CA VAL A 332 21.96 13.69 -20.01
C VAL A 332 21.08 14.85 -19.54
N LEU A 333 20.19 14.61 -18.57
CA LEU A 333 19.35 15.66 -17.99
C LEU A 333 20.17 16.76 -17.33
N GLN A 334 21.22 16.40 -16.58
CA GLN A 334 22.11 17.36 -15.95
C GLN A 334 22.84 18.22 -17.01
N ALA A 335 23.38 17.60 -18.06
CA ALA A 335 24.08 18.33 -19.13
C ALA A 335 23.15 19.32 -19.87
N GLU A 336 21.90 18.93 -20.13
CA GLU A 336 20.90 19.82 -20.72
C GLU A 336 20.56 21.00 -19.79
N LEU A 337 20.39 20.75 -18.49
CA LEU A 337 20.15 21.79 -17.49
C LEU A 337 21.32 22.77 -17.36
N GLU A 338 22.57 22.28 -17.43
CA GLU A 338 23.79 23.10 -17.46
C GLU A 338 23.82 24.01 -18.69
N ALA A 339 23.51 23.46 -19.87
CA ALA A 339 23.46 24.25 -21.10
C ALA A 339 22.38 25.37 -21.04
N VAL A 340 21.22 25.08 -20.46
CA VAL A 340 20.14 26.05 -20.29
C VAL A 340 20.51 27.11 -19.26
N ALA A 341 21.09 26.73 -18.13
CA ALA A 341 21.55 27.66 -17.10
C ALA A 341 22.60 28.62 -17.67
N ASP A 342 23.55 28.12 -18.44
CA ASP A 342 24.56 28.92 -19.13
C ASP A 342 23.95 29.92 -20.10
N ALA A 343 23.03 29.47 -20.96
CA ALA A 343 22.35 30.34 -21.93
C ALA A 343 21.55 31.44 -21.23
N TRP A 344 20.84 31.09 -20.16
CA TRP A 344 20.04 32.02 -19.38
C TRP A 344 20.92 33.04 -18.64
N LEU A 345 22.00 32.60 -17.99
CA LEU A 345 22.94 33.47 -17.29
C LEU A 345 23.67 34.43 -18.25
N ARG A 346 24.04 33.97 -19.46
CA ARG A 346 24.59 34.85 -20.50
C ARG A 346 23.62 35.97 -20.85
N ALA A 347 22.33 35.64 -21.05
CA ALA A 347 21.31 36.63 -21.35
C ALA A 347 21.12 37.63 -20.19
N LEU A 348 21.19 37.17 -18.95
CA LEU A 348 21.11 38.04 -17.76
C LEU A 348 22.29 39.03 -17.69
N VAL A 349 23.52 38.55 -17.90
CA VAL A 349 24.73 39.39 -17.86
C VAL A 349 24.72 40.44 -18.97
N VAL A 350 24.17 40.12 -20.15
CA VAL A 350 24.04 41.09 -21.25
C VAL A 350 23.02 42.18 -20.92
N ARG A 351 21.94 41.85 -20.19
CA ARG A 351 20.90 42.83 -19.80
C ARG A 351 21.31 43.76 -18.65
N THR A 352 22.31 43.37 -17.87
CA THR A 352 22.77 44.11 -16.68
C THR A 352 24.02 44.95 -16.92
N ARG A 353 24.57 44.92 -18.15
CA ARG A 353 25.56 45.87 -18.67
C ARG A 353 24.86 46.96 -19.47
#